data_AF-A0A227J4M6-F1
#
_entry.id   AF-A0A227J4M6-F1
#
_cell.length_a   1.000
_cell.length_b   1.000
_cell.length_c   1.000
_cell.angle_alpha   90.00
_cell.angle_beta   90.00
_cell.angle_gamma   90.00
#
_symmetry.space_group_name_H-M   'P 1'
#
loop_
_entity.id
_entity.type
_entity.pdbx_description
1 polymer ?
#
loop_
_entity_poly.entity_id
_entity_poly.type
_entity_poly.pdbx_seq_one_letter_code
_entity_poly.pdbx_strand_id
1 'polypeptide(L)'
;GSIGELRLLAPYLKASLSRGVTAFIQPPALMNSLFLHNIGLDINQVWIVSPTHHRDALWAAEQCLKSGVCANVLLWQDELEIHQVKRLQVASEQGACPLFMLKPSM
;
A
#
# COMPACT_ATOMS: atom_id res chain seq x y z
N GLY A 1 -8.13 -12.50 8.03
CA GLY A 1 -7.58 -11.53 9.00
C GLY A 1 -6.55 -10.56 8.44
N SER A 2 -6.96 -9.51 7.71
CA SER A 2 -6.05 -8.41 7.28
C SER A 2 -6.27 -7.09 8.05
N ILE A 3 -7.33 -6.99 8.85
CA ILE A 3 -7.69 -5.79 9.63
C ILE A 3 -6.70 -5.53 10.77
N GLY A 4 -6.13 -6.60 11.36
CA GLY A 4 -5.18 -6.49 12.47
C GLY A 4 -3.86 -5.84 12.08
N GLU A 5 -3.32 -6.19 10.92
CA GLU A 5 -2.07 -5.63 10.39
C GLU A 5 -2.22 -4.15 10.04
N LEU A 6 -3.35 -3.76 9.43
CA LEU A 6 -3.66 -2.34 9.18
C LEU A 6 -3.80 -1.54 10.48
N ARG A 7 -4.40 -2.13 11.52
CA ARG A 7 -4.50 -1.47 12.83
C ARG A 7 -3.15 -1.27 13.50
N LEU A 8 -2.20 -2.19 13.30
CA LEU A 8 -0.82 -2.05 13.76
C LEU A 8 -0.11 -0.88 13.04
N LEU A 9 -0.35 -0.71 11.75
CA LEU A 9 0.23 0.37 10.94
C LEU A 9 -0.49 1.71 11.12
N ALA A 10 -1.70 1.73 11.67
CA ALA A 10 -2.54 2.93 11.76
C ALA A 10 -1.83 4.16 12.37
N PRO A 11 -1.07 4.07 13.49
CA PRO A 11 -0.38 5.24 14.05
C PRO A 11 0.67 5.81 13.10
N TYR A 12 1.37 4.93 12.38
CA TYR A 12 2.37 5.32 11.39
C TYR A 12 1.72 6.00 10.18
N LEU A 13 0.68 5.39 9.61
CA LEU A 13 -0.03 5.94 8.46
C LEU A 13 -0.67 7.29 8.79
N LYS A 14 -1.20 7.44 10.01
CA LYS A 14 -1.74 8.71 10.50
C LYS A 14 -0.66 9.80 10.58
N ALA A 15 0.55 9.45 11.01
CA ALA A 15 1.67 10.38 11.10
C ALA A 15 2.22 10.79 9.72
N SER A 16 2.02 9.98 8.67
CA SER A 16 2.48 10.27 7.31
C SER A 16 1.42 10.91 6.41
N LEU A 17 0.22 11.22 6.92
CA LEU A 17 -0.86 11.84 6.14
C LEU A 17 -0.49 13.16 5.47
N SER A 18 0.34 13.99 6.09
CA SER A 18 0.74 15.27 5.50
C SER A 18 1.78 15.12 4.38
N ARG A 19 2.34 13.91 4.19
CA ARG A 19 3.41 13.65 3.23
C ARG A 19 2.90 13.26 1.85
N GLY A 20 1.62 12.88 1.73
CA GLY A 20 1.03 12.48 0.46
C GLY A 20 0.10 11.27 0.59
N VAL A 21 -0.15 10.64 -0.55
CA VAL A 21 -1.20 9.62 -0.69
C VAL A 21 -0.77 8.28 -0.10
N THR A 22 -1.70 7.60 0.58
CA THR A 22 -1.56 6.19 0.95
C THR A 22 -2.23 5.32 -0.11
N ALA A 23 -1.44 4.56 -0.85
CA ALA A 23 -1.93 3.65 -1.88
C ALA A 23 -2.08 2.23 -1.32
N PHE A 24 -3.26 1.65 -1.50
CA PHE A 24 -3.57 0.26 -1.17
C PHE A 24 -3.71 -0.53 -2.47
N ILE A 25 -2.82 -1.49 -2.67
CA ILE A 25 -2.67 -2.25 -3.90
C ILE A 25 -3.10 -3.70 -3.66
N GLN A 26 -4.08 -4.15 -4.45
CA GLN A 26 -4.70 -5.46 -4.39
C GLN A 26 -5.25 -5.86 -3.00
N PRO A 27 -5.93 -4.97 -2.24
CA PRO A 27 -6.47 -5.35 -0.94
C PRO A 27 -7.46 -6.53 -1.08
N PRO A 28 -7.43 -7.50 -0.15
CA PRO A 28 -8.16 -8.77 -0.29
C PRO A 28 -9.68 -8.62 -0.19
N ALA A 29 -10.16 -7.49 0.35
CA ALA A 29 -11.57 -7.16 0.46
C ALA A 29 -11.78 -5.68 0.18
N LEU A 30 -13.03 -5.32 -0.09
CA LEU A 30 -13.42 -3.92 -0.20
C LEU A 30 -13.09 -3.17 1.09
N MET A 31 -12.25 -2.15 0.94
CA MET A 31 -11.85 -1.29 2.05
C MET A 31 -13.04 -0.42 2.45
N ASN A 32 -13.55 -0.63 3.66
CA ASN A 32 -14.65 0.17 4.19
C ASN A 32 -14.15 1.59 4.51
N SER A 33 -14.74 2.60 3.89
CA SER A 33 -14.38 4.01 4.11
C SER A 33 -14.52 4.44 5.58
N LEU A 34 -15.53 3.93 6.31
CA LEU A 34 -15.65 4.16 7.76
C LEU A 34 -14.46 3.57 8.53
N PHE A 35 -13.99 2.38 8.15
CA PHE A 35 -12.84 1.77 8.80
C PHE A 35 -11.58 2.62 8.59
N LEU A 36 -11.34 3.08 7.36
CA LEU A 36 -10.20 3.94 7.02
C LEU A 36 -10.25 5.26 7.80
N HIS A 37 -11.42 5.88 7.86
CA HIS A 37 -11.62 7.08 8.65
C HIS A 37 -11.39 6.81 10.15
N ASN A 38 -11.86 5.68 10.68
CA ASN A 38 -11.70 5.31 12.09
C ASN A 38 -10.24 5.04 12.49
N ILE A 39 -9.42 4.51 11.58
CA ILE A 39 -7.96 4.39 11.80
C ILE A 39 -7.22 5.71 11.57
N GLY A 40 -7.95 6.78 11.23
CA GLY A 40 -7.45 8.14 11.14
C GLY A 40 -6.82 8.48 9.80
N LEU A 41 -7.21 7.83 8.69
CA LEU A 41 -6.80 8.21 7.34
C LEU A 41 -7.73 9.27 6.74
N ASP A 42 -7.15 10.19 5.97
CA ASP A 42 -7.91 11.11 5.11
C ASP A 42 -8.33 10.37 3.83
N ILE A 43 -9.63 10.18 3.63
CA ILE A 43 -10.19 9.48 2.47
C ILE A 43 -9.79 10.13 1.14
N ASN A 44 -9.51 11.43 1.12
CA ASN A 44 -9.07 12.14 -0.09
C ASN A 44 -7.62 11.80 -0.47
N GLN A 45 -6.85 11.25 0.47
CA GLN A 45 -5.46 10.85 0.29
C GLN A 45 -5.29 9.34 0.33
N VAL A 46 -6.37 8.62 0.02
CA VAL A 46 -6.38 7.17 -0.10
C VAL A 46 -6.62 6.78 -1.55
N TRP A 47 -5.71 6.00 -2.11
CA TRP A 47 -5.91 5.33 -3.40
C TRP A 47 -6.08 3.83 -3.18
N ILE A 48 -7.07 3.26 -3.85
CA ILE A 48 -7.29 1.81 -3.86
C ILE A 48 -7.15 1.34 -5.31
N VAL A 49 -6.18 0.47 -5.55
CA VAL A 49 -5.89 -0.08 -6.87
C VAL A 49 -6.08 -1.59 -6.80
N SER A 50 -7.13 -2.09 -7.44
CA SER A 50 -7.49 -3.52 -7.42
C SER A 50 -7.45 -4.10 -8.84
N PRO A 51 -6.26 -4.33 -9.40
CA PRO A 51 -6.13 -4.92 -10.72
C PRO A 51 -6.48 -6.41 -10.69
N THR A 52 -6.81 -6.97 -11.84
CA THR A 52 -7.21 -8.38 -11.97
C THR A 52 -6.03 -9.35 -11.94
N HIS A 53 -4.83 -8.93 -12.34
CA HIS A 53 -3.63 -9.77 -12.35
C HIS A 53 -2.59 -9.33 -11.32
N HIS A 54 -1.92 -10.29 -10.70
CA HIS A 54 -0.82 -10.04 -9.75
C HIS A 54 0.32 -9.23 -10.36
N ARG A 55 0.66 -9.45 -11.64
CA ARG A 55 1.70 -8.67 -12.32
C ARG A 55 1.35 -7.19 -12.41
N ASP A 56 0.08 -6.88 -12.63
CA ASP A 56 -0.42 -5.51 -12.72
C ASP A 56 -0.40 -4.83 -11.34
N ALA A 57 -0.63 -5.59 -10.26
CA ALA A 57 -0.48 -5.10 -8.89
C ALA A 57 0.98 -4.75 -8.57
N LEU A 58 1.93 -5.60 -8.93
CA LEU A 58 3.36 -5.30 -8.75
C LEU A 58 3.79 -4.08 -9.55
N TRP A 59 3.31 -3.97 -10.79
CA TRP A 59 3.57 -2.81 -11.62
C TRP A 59 2.95 -1.54 -11.03
N ALA A 60 1.70 -1.60 -10.57
CA ALA A 60 1.02 -0.48 -9.93
C ALA A 60 1.73 -0.03 -8.65
N ALA A 61 2.16 -0.97 -7.81
CA ALA A 61 2.96 -0.68 -6.62
C ALA A 61 4.27 0.03 -6.99
N GLU A 62 4.98 -0.46 -8.01
CA GLU A 62 6.20 0.18 -8.51
C GLU A 62 5.96 1.61 -9.00
N GLN A 63 4.89 1.86 -9.76
CA GLN A 63 4.56 3.19 -10.24
C GLN A 63 4.20 4.14 -9.08
N CYS A 64 3.44 3.65 -8.10
CA CYS A 64 3.11 4.43 -6.91
C CYS A 64 4.37 4.82 -6.13
N LEU A 65 5.29 3.86 -5.94
CA LEU A 65 6.57 4.09 -5.26
C LEU A 65 7.43 5.12 -5.99
N LYS A 66 7.47 5.10 -7.33
CA LYS A 66 8.26 6.05 -8.14
C LYS A 66 7.63 7.42 -8.29
N SER A 67 6.34 7.57 -8.03
CA SER A 67 5.57 8.77 -8.35
C SER A 67 6.01 10.03 -7.61
N GLY A 68 6.62 9.88 -6.42
CA GLY A 68 6.89 10.98 -5.50
C GLY A 68 5.63 11.60 -4.86
N VAL A 69 4.44 11.08 -5.20
CA VAL A 69 3.14 11.53 -4.65
C VAL A 69 2.69 10.64 -3.49
N CYS A 70 3.05 9.36 -3.53
CA CYS A 70 2.69 8.42 -2.48
C CYS A 70 3.61 8.60 -1.25
N ALA A 71 2.99 8.71 -0.08
CA ALA A 71 3.68 8.68 1.21
C ALA A 71 3.80 7.26 1.76
N ASN A 72 2.88 6.36 1.38
CA ASN A 72 2.90 4.96 1.78
C ASN A 72 2.31 4.11 0.64
N VAL A 73 2.91 2.95 0.38
CA VAL A 73 2.32 1.92 -0.49
C VAL A 73 2.14 0.64 0.31
N LEU A 74 0.92 0.11 0.34
CA LEU A 74 0.58 -1.16 0.97
C LEU A 74 0.20 -2.13 -0.14
N LEU A 75 0.94 -3.24 -0.25
CA LEU A 75 0.74 -4.26 -1.28
C LEU A 75 0.33 -5.57 -0.63
N TRP A 76 -0.82 -6.10 -1.03
CA TRP A 76 -1.24 -7.45 -0.66
C TRP A 76 -0.82 -8.43 -1.74
N GLN A 77 0.09 -9.33 -1.38
CA GLN A 77 0.64 -10.33 -2.28
C GLN A 77 1.16 -11.52 -1.46
N ASP A 78 0.93 -12.74 -1.93
CA ASP A 78 1.37 -13.95 -1.22
C ASP A 78 2.87 -14.19 -1.36
N GLU A 79 3.37 -14.12 -2.59
CA GLU A 79 4.77 -14.41 -2.92
C GLU A 79 5.36 -13.34 -3.84
N LEU A 80 6.62 -13.01 -3.57
CA LEU A 80 7.45 -12.18 -4.42
C LEU A 80 8.74 -12.93 -4.75
N GLU A 81 9.09 -12.95 -6.02
CA GLU A 81 10.42 -13.40 -6.42
C GLU A 81 11.48 -12.37 -6.03
N ILE A 82 12.71 -12.84 -5.80
CA ILE A 82 13.84 -11.98 -5.40
C ILE A 82 14.04 -10.80 -6.36
N HIS A 83 13.84 -11.02 -7.66
CA HIS A 83 13.99 -9.98 -8.67
C HIS A 83 12.90 -8.89 -8.54
N GLN A 84 11.68 -9.26 -8.13
CA GLN A 84 10.56 -8.34 -7.91
C GLN A 84 10.79 -7.52 -6.65
N VAL A 85 11.25 -8.15 -5.56
CA VAL A 85 11.61 -7.45 -4.31
C VAL A 85 12.67 -6.38 -4.56
N LYS A 86 13.76 -6.73 -5.26
CA LYS A 86 14.83 -5.76 -5.59
C LYS A 86 14.30 -4.58 -6.41
N ARG A 87 13.45 -4.85 -7.40
CA ARG A 87 12.86 -3.81 -8.24
C ARG A 87 11.97 -2.85 -7.44
N LEU A 88 11.16 -3.39 -6.53
CA LEU A 88 10.30 -2.60 -5.65
C LEU A 88 11.11 -1.82 -4.60
N GLN A 89 12.19 -2.39 -4.07
CA GLN A 89 13.09 -1.70 -3.16
C GLN A 89 13.73 -0.47 -3.82
N VAL A 90 14.27 -0.65 -5.04
CA VAL A 90 14.84 0.48 -5.80
C VAL A 90 13.78 1.55 -6.09
N ALA A 91 12.54 1.16 -6.39
CA ALA A 91 11.44 2.10 -6.56
C ALA A 91 11.10 2.86 -5.27
N SER A 92 11.11 2.18 -4.13
CA SER A 92 10.89 2.77 -2.80
C SER A 92 11.95 3.81 -2.46
N GLU A 93 13.22 3.51 -2.75
CA GLU A 93 14.34 4.43 -2.55
C GLU A 93 14.24 5.65 -3.47
N GLN A 94 13.86 5.45 -4.74
CA GLN A 94 13.71 6.53 -5.73
C GLN A 94 12.65 7.56 -5.35
N GLY A 95 11.46 7.13 -4.90
CA GLY A 95 10.39 8.05 -4.52
C GLY A 95 10.33 8.36 -3.03
N ALA A 96 11.32 7.94 -2.23
CA ALA A 96 11.35 8.10 -0.79
C ALA A 96 10.04 7.64 -0.10
N CYS A 97 9.43 6.58 -0.63
CA CYS A 97 8.15 6.05 -0.17
C CYS A 97 8.32 4.63 0.35
N PRO A 98 7.96 4.31 1.59
CA PRO A 98 7.99 2.95 2.11
C PRO A 98 6.96 2.05 1.41
N LEU A 99 7.36 0.79 1.22
CA LEU A 99 6.48 -0.31 0.83
C LEU A 99 6.20 -1.20 2.03
N PHE A 100 4.92 -1.44 2.32
CA PHE A 100 4.46 -2.45 3.27
C PHE A 100 3.88 -3.63 2.50
N MET A 101 4.48 -4.81 2.65
CA MET A 101 3.95 -6.04 2.09
C MET A 101 3.08 -6.74 3.14
N LEU A 102 1.83 -7.01 2.77
CA LEU A 102 0.85 -7.68 3.61
C LEU A 102 0.45 -8.99 2.94
N LYS A 103 0.12 -10.00 3.75
CA LYS A 103 -0.39 -11.26 3.20
C LYS A 103 -1.90 -11.20 3.10
N PRO A 104 -2.50 -11.53 1.95
CA PRO A 104 -3.93 -11.74 1.87
C PRO A 104 -4.25 -12.98 2.71
N SER A 105 -4.83 -12.77 3.89
CA SER A 105 -5.32 -13.88 4.69
C SER A 105 -6.54 -14.49 3.99
N MET A 106 -6.49 -15.79 3.68
CA MET A 106 -7.63 -16.57 3.21
C MET A 106 -8.87 -16.40 4.11
#